data_AF-A0A0C2IW64-F1
#
_entry.id   AF-A0A0C2IW64-F1
#
_cell.length_a   1.000
_cell.length_b   1.000
_cell.length_c   1.000
_cell.angle_alpha   90.00
_cell.angle_beta   90.00
_cell.angle_gamma   90.00
#
_symmetry.space_group_name_H-M   'P 1'
#
loop_
_entity.id
_entity.type
_entity.pdbx_description
1 polymer ?
#
loop_
_entity_poly.entity_id
_entity_poly.type
_entity_poly.pdbx_seq_one_letter_code
_entity_poly.pdbx_strand_id
1 'polypeptide(L)'
;MSSHFTTKILTHPAKLGYSNDKHGTSMRTMYRNMTKFNDSPCILVVQDDQHQIFGAILSELPKVSNAYYGDGYCSLFKKIDEKDVKFYTWTQKNRYFITGDNEYFAIGSGG
;
A
#
# COMPACT_ATOMS: atom_id res chain seq x y z
N MET A 1 -3.86 -1.90 -21.07
CA MET A 1 -4.52 -2.71 -20.02
C MET A 1 -4.47 -2.05 -18.63
N SER A 2 -4.48 -0.72 -18.53
CA SER A 2 -4.32 0.04 -17.26
C SER A 2 -5.65 0.37 -16.57
N SER A 3 -6.80 0.17 -17.22
CA SER A 3 -8.08 0.68 -16.73
C SER A 3 -8.71 -0.15 -15.61
N HIS A 4 -8.48 -1.46 -15.55
CA HIS A 4 -9.28 -2.34 -14.69
C HIS A 4 -9.00 -2.18 -13.19
N PHE A 5 -7.73 -2.00 -12.81
CA PHE A 5 -7.33 -1.87 -11.40
C PHE A 5 -7.76 -0.52 -10.80
N THR A 6 -7.49 0.57 -11.52
CA THR A 6 -7.96 1.92 -11.16
C THR A 6 -9.49 1.99 -11.12
N THR A 7 -10.18 1.29 -12.03
CA THR A 7 -11.65 1.21 -12.01
C THR A 7 -12.15 0.43 -10.79
N LYS A 8 -11.51 -0.67 -10.39
CA LYS A 8 -11.92 -1.43 -9.18
C LYS A 8 -11.77 -0.62 -7.89
N ILE A 9 -10.67 0.13 -7.74
CA ILE A 9 -10.43 1.00 -6.58
C ILE A 9 -11.49 2.11 -6.50
N LEU A 10 -11.89 2.69 -7.64
CA LEU A 10 -12.82 3.82 -7.69
C LEU A 10 -14.31 3.41 -7.66
N THR A 11 -14.63 2.14 -7.87
CA THR A 11 -16.03 1.66 -7.96
C THR A 11 -16.58 1.10 -6.66
N HIS A 12 -15.74 0.86 -5.65
CA HIS A 12 -16.15 0.35 -4.35
C HIS A 12 -15.82 1.35 -3.24
N PRO A 13 -16.69 1.52 -2.23
CA PRO A 13 -16.40 2.38 -1.11
C PRO A 13 -15.17 1.87 -0.35
N ALA A 14 -14.18 2.74 -0.17
CA ALA A 14 -13.00 2.40 0.62
C ALA A 14 -13.40 2.12 2.07
N LYS A 15 -12.96 0.97 2.60
CA LYS A 15 -13.14 0.62 4.01
C LYS A 15 -11.81 0.76 4.74
N LEU A 16 -11.81 1.47 5.86
CA LEU A 16 -10.63 1.61 6.71
C LEU A 16 -10.24 0.25 7.29
N GLY A 17 -9.10 -0.29 6.85
CA GLY A 17 -8.54 -1.53 7.37
C GLY A 17 -7.74 -1.38 8.65
N TYR A 18 -6.92 -0.33 8.74
CA TYR A 18 -6.04 -0.05 9.87
C TYR A 18 -5.70 1.45 9.92
N SER A 19 -5.42 1.96 11.12
CA SER A 19 -4.88 3.29 11.37
C SER A 19 -4.23 3.32 12.74
N ASN A 20 -3.20 4.16 12.91
CA ASN A 20 -2.52 4.30 14.19
C ASN A 20 -3.47 4.76 15.30
N ASP A 21 -4.36 5.71 15.00
CA ASP A 21 -5.30 6.27 15.97
C ASP A 21 -6.31 5.26 16.53
N LYS A 22 -6.75 4.30 15.69
CA LYS A 22 -7.79 3.32 16.09
C LYS A 22 -7.22 1.98 16.56
N HIS A 23 -6.02 1.63 16.12
CA HIS A 23 -5.49 0.27 16.27
C HIS A 23 -4.09 0.22 16.91
N GLY A 24 -3.51 1.36 17.27
CA GLY A 24 -2.13 1.47 17.76
C GLY A 24 -1.11 1.37 16.63
N THR A 25 0.16 1.23 16.95
CA THR A 25 1.30 1.29 15.99
C THR A 25 1.91 -0.07 15.66
N SER A 26 1.31 -1.17 16.14
CA SER A 26 1.87 -2.53 16.00
C SER A 26 1.64 -3.11 14.60
N MET A 27 2.74 -3.46 13.91
CA MET A 27 2.70 -4.17 12.62
C MET A 27 1.92 -5.50 12.72
N ARG A 28 2.12 -6.28 13.79
CA ARG A 28 1.33 -7.49 14.05
C ARG A 28 -0.18 -7.23 14.09
N THR A 29 -0.59 -6.08 14.62
CA THR A 29 -2.02 -5.67 14.63
C THR A 29 -2.48 -5.21 13.25
N MET A 30 -1.63 -4.52 12.48
CA MET A 30 -1.91 -4.21 11.07
C MET A 30 -2.18 -5.49 10.27
N TYR A 31 -1.26 -6.47 10.29
CA TYR A 31 -1.44 -7.73 9.56
C TYR A 31 -2.68 -8.49 9.98
N ARG A 32 -2.96 -8.60 11.29
CA ARG A 32 -4.19 -9.24 11.80
C ARG A 32 -5.48 -8.53 11.36
N ASN A 33 -5.44 -7.22 11.14
CA ASN A 33 -6.60 -6.52 10.60
C ASN A 33 -6.79 -6.80 9.11
N MET A 34 -5.72 -6.98 8.34
CA MET A 34 -5.81 -7.28 6.92
C MET A 34 -6.47 -8.64 6.65
N THR A 35 -6.31 -9.64 7.53
CA THR A 35 -6.96 -10.96 7.37
C THR A 35 -8.48 -10.92 7.49
N LYS A 36 -9.08 -9.79 7.89
CA LYS A 36 -10.54 -9.60 7.96
C LYS A 36 -11.15 -9.19 6.61
N PHE A 37 -10.31 -8.97 5.61
CA PHE A 37 -10.71 -8.54 4.27
C PHE A 37 -10.42 -9.67 3.28
N ASN A 38 -11.27 -9.78 2.27
CA ASN A 38 -10.98 -10.63 1.12
C ASN A 38 -9.85 -10.00 0.30
N ASP A 39 -9.18 -10.80 -0.52
CA ASP A 39 -8.13 -10.30 -1.42
C ASP A 39 -8.63 -9.12 -2.25
N SER A 40 -8.06 -7.95 -1.97
CA SER A 40 -8.46 -6.65 -2.50
C SER A 40 -7.24 -5.74 -2.62
N PRO A 41 -7.22 -4.83 -3.60
CA PRO A 41 -6.28 -3.72 -3.60
C PRO A 41 -6.34 -2.93 -2.29
N CYS A 42 -5.19 -2.37 -1.89
CA CYS A 42 -5.06 -1.57 -0.67
C CYS A 42 -4.43 -0.22 -0.99
N ILE A 43 -4.88 0.83 -0.31
CA ILE A 43 -4.21 2.14 -0.31
C ILE A 43 -3.59 2.33 1.06
N LEU A 44 -2.27 2.41 1.11
CA LEU A 44 -1.52 2.83 2.29
C LEU A 44 -1.31 4.34 2.21
N VAL A 45 -1.70 5.07 3.25
CA VAL A 45 -1.46 6.51 3.38
C VAL A 45 -0.65 6.74 4.65
N VAL A 46 0.44 7.49 4.51
CA VAL A 46 1.32 7.92 5.59
C VAL A 46 1.34 9.44 5.60
N GLN A 47 1.19 10.00 6.79
CA GLN A 47 1.50 11.40 7.07
C GLN A 47 2.65 11.40 8.08
N ASP A 48 3.75 12.08 7.73
CA ASP A 48 4.87 12.25 8.64
C ASP A 48 4.68 13.46 9.57
N ASP A 49 5.61 13.64 10.51
CA ASP A 49 5.61 14.73 11.48
C ASP A 49 5.81 16.12 10.83
N GLN A 50 6.20 16.17 9.55
CA GLN A 50 6.31 17.39 8.75
C GLN A 50 5.07 17.63 7.88
N HIS A 51 3.98 16.88 8.14
CA HIS A 51 2.73 16.90 7.39
C HIS A 51 2.86 16.55 5.89
N GLN A 52 3.94 15.87 5.48
CA GLN A 52 4.03 15.33 4.14
C GLN A 52 3.15 14.09 4.01
N ILE A 53 2.33 14.04 2.96
CA ILE A 53 1.46 12.90 2.67
C ILE A 53 2.06 12.10 1.52
N PHE A 54 2.30 10.82 1.75
CA PHE A 54 2.79 9.87 0.76
C PHE A 54 2.26 8.48 1.06
N GLY A 55 2.53 7.52 0.19
CA GLY A 55 2.08 6.17 0.40
C GLY A 55 2.20 5.29 -0.83
N ALA A 56 1.34 4.27 -0.88
CA ALA A 56 1.34 3.31 -1.96
C ALA A 56 -0.07 2.80 -2.27
N ILE A 57 -0.29 2.50 -3.54
CA ILE A 57 -1.35 1.60 -3.98
C ILE A 57 -0.72 0.21 -4.10
N LEU A 58 -1.31 -0.77 -3.43
CA LEU A 58 -0.85 -2.15 -3.37
C LEU A 58 -1.87 -3.05 -4.08
N SER A 59 -1.40 -3.97 -4.93
CA SER A 59 -2.29 -4.94 -5.59
C SER A 59 -2.78 -6.05 -4.66
N GLU A 60 -2.09 -6.28 -3.55
CA GLU A 60 -2.47 -7.24 -2.52
C GLU A 60 -2.42 -6.57 -1.14
N LEU A 61 -3.20 -7.13 -0.20
CA LEU A 61 -3.20 -6.67 1.19
C LEU A 61 -1.83 -6.93 1.86
N PRO A 62 -1.41 -6.08 2.83
CA PRO A 62 -0.26 -6.37 3.68
C PRO A 62 -0.39 -7.74 4.38
N LYS A 63 0.60 -8.61 4.20
CA LYS A 63 0.72 -9.92 4.85
C LYS A 63 2.18 -10.20 5.17
N VAL A 64 2.40 -11.00 6.22
CA VAL A 64 3.73 -11.52 6.54
C VAL A 64 4.15 -12.50 5.45
N SER A 65 5.32 -12.31 4.87
CA SER A 65 5.84 -13.16 3.80
C SER A 65 7.37 -13.15 3.76
N ASN A 66 7.98 -14.33 3.63
CA ASN A 66 9.43 -14.48 3.42
C ASN A 66 9.84 -14.20 1.95
N ALA A 67 8.88 -13.96 1.07
CA ALA A 67 9.10 -13.66 -0.34
C ALA A 67 8.34 -12.40 -0.76
N TYR A 68 8.85 -11.73 -1.79
CA TYR A 68 8.15 -10.61 -2.39
C TYR A 68 6.84 -11.07 -3.06
N TYR A 69 5.79 -10.27 -2.91
CA TYR A 69 4.47 -10.51 -3.49
C TYR A 69 3.89 -9.21 -4.06
N GLY A 70 2.71 -9.28 -4.69
CA GLY A 70 2.14 -8.21 -5.50
C GLY A 70 2.56 -8.29 -6.97
N ASP A 71 2.11 -7.32 -7.74
CA ASP A 71 2.32 -7.24 -9.18
C ASP A 71 2.58 -5.80 -9.66
N GLY A 72 2.66 -5.63 -10.98
CA GLY A 72 2.95 -4.35 -11.63
C GLY A 72 1.90 -3.24 -11.42
N TYR A 73 0.78 -3.52 -10.76
CA TYR A 73 -0.18 -2.48 -10.37
C TYR A 73 0.21 -1.77 -9.06
N CYS A 74 1.20 -2.28 -8.33
CA CYS A 74 1.80 -1.56 -7.21
C CYS A 74 2.43 -0.25 -7.69
N SER A 75 2.13 0.84 -6.98
CA SER A 75 2.64 2.18 -7.29
C SER A 75 2.84 2.97 -6.01
N LEU A 76 3.92 3.75 -5.93
CA LEU A 76 4.10 4.73 -4.86
C LEU A 76 3.45 6.05 -5.26
N PHE A 77 3.07 6.86 -4.28
CA PHE A 77 2.62 8.22 -4.54
C PHE A 77 3.13 9.19 -3.47
N LYS A 78 3.24 10.46 -3.86
CA LYS A 78 3.50 11.57 -2.95
C LYS A 78 2.58 12.74 -3.32
N LYS A 79 1.92 13.33 -2.33
CA LYS A 79 1.18 14.58 -2.47
C LYS A 79 2.20 15.72 -2.66
N ILE A 80 2.09 16.44 -3.76
CA ILE A 80 2.98 17.57 -4.08
C ILE A 80 2.39 18.86 -3.51
N ASP A 81 1.09 19.07 -3.73
CA ASP A 81 0.31 20.17 -3.16
C ASP A 81 -1.16 19.76 -2.92
N GLU A 82 -2.10 20.69 -2.73
CA GLU A 82 -3.52 20.37 -2.48
C GLU A 82 -4.24 19.74 -3.67
N LYS A 83 -3.77 19.97 -4.89
CA LYS A 83 -4.43 19.56 -6.14
C LYS A 83 -3.64 18.52 -6.91
N ASP A 84 -2.36 18.32 -6.58
CA ASP A 84 -1.47 17.43 -7.31
C ASP A 84 -0.89 16.29 -6.45
N VAL A 85 -0.91 15.10 -7.04
CA VAL A 85 -0.35 13.87 -6.49
C VAL A 85 0.50 13.21 -7.57
N LYS A 86 1.79 13.06 -7.29
CA LYS A 86 2.72 12.39 -8.19
C LYS A 86 2.73 10.89 -7.90
N PHE A 87 2.51 10.10 -8.96
CA PHE A 87 2.60 8.64 -8.92
C PHE A 87 3.93 8.14 -9.50
N TYR A 88 4.47 7.10 -8.87
CA TYR A 88 5.68 6.39 -9.29
C TYR A 88 5.28 4.93 -9.53
N THR A 89 5.02 4.61 -10.80
CA THR A 89 4.60 3.28 -11.22
C THR A 89 5.79 2.35 -11.43
N TRP A 90 5.51 1.06 -11.49
CA TRP A 90 6.53 0.04 -11.70
C TRP A 90 7.34 0.26 -12.99
N THR A 91 8.66 0.29 -12.87
CA THR A 91 9.61 0.50 -13.98
C THR A 91 9.97 -0.78 -14.75
N GLN A 92 9.39 -1.93 -14.38
CA GLN A 92 9.69 -3.24 -14.98
C GLN A 92 11.11 -3.78 -14.73
N LYS A 93 11.88 -3.15 -13.84
CA LYS A 93 13.27 -3.58 -13.53
C LYS A 93 13.36 -4.83 -12.66
N ASN A 94 12.47 -5.01 -11.68
CA ASN A 94 12.44 -6.15 -10.77
C ASN A 94 10.99 -6.44 -10.33
N ARG A 95 10.73 -7.52 -9.58
CA ARG A 95 9.40 -7.84 -9.04
C ARG A 95 9.34 -7.73 -7.51
N TYR A 96 10.13 -6.83 -6.93
CA TYR A 96 10.25 -6.65 -5.49
C TYR A 96 9.23 -5.62 -4.98
N PHE A 97 7.95 -5.96 -5.13
CA PHE A 97 6.87 -5.00 -4.87
C PHE A 97 6.58 -4.84 -3.38
N ILE A 98 6.24 -5.92 -2.68
CA ILE A 98 5.83 -5.89 -1.27
C ILE A 98 6.53 -7.01 -0.51
N THR A 99 7.05 -6.72 0.68
CA THR A 99 7.59 -7.72 1.62
C THR A 99 7.42 -7.24 3.05
N GLY A 100 7.47 -8.13 4.03
CA GLY A 100 7.41 -7.75 5.44
C GLY A 100 7.25 -8.93 6.38
N ASP A 101 7.60 -8.69 7.64
CA ASP A 101 7.41 -9.59 8.77
C ASP A 101 6.72 -8.87 9.93
N ASN A 102 6.68 -9.46 11.12
CA ASN A 102 5.98 -8.83 12.25
C ASN A 102 6.63 -7.54 12.75
N GLU A 103 7.84 -7.20 12.29
CA GLU A 103 8.62 -6.04 12.71
C GLU A 103 8.66 -4.94 11.64
N TYR A 104 8.60 -5.31 10.34
CA TYR A 104 8.64 -4.32 9.26
C TYR A 104 7.72 -4.64 8.09
N PHE A 105 7.41 -3.58 7.34
CA PHE A 105 6.71 -3.65 6.07
C PHE A 105 7.44 -2.77 5.04
N ALA A 106 7.75 -3.32 3.87
CA ALA A 106 8.52 -2.65 2.84
C ALA A 106 7.86 -2.76 1.46
N ILE A 107 8.00 -1.69 0.67
CA ILE A 107 7.44 -1.56 -0.67
C ILE A 107 8.53 -1.07 -1.63
N GLY A 108 8.66 -1.69 -2.81
CA GLY A 108 9.54 -1.23 -3.89
C GLY A 108 11.03 -1.36 -3.60
N SER A 109 11.48 -2.54 -3.18
CA SER A 109 12.88 -2.82 -2.78
C SER A 109 13.80 -3.20 -3.96
N GLY A 110 15.11 -3.33 -3.68
CA GLY A 110 16.13 -3.81 -4.63
C GLY A 110 16.53 -2.80 -5.71
N GLY A 111 16.68 -1.53 -5.28
CA GLY A 111 17.40 -0.51 -6.04
C GLY A 111 18.90 -0.73 -6.06
#